data_AF-A0A966Z3I8-F1
#
_entry.id   AF-A0A966Z3I8-F1
#
_cell.length_a   1.000
_cell.length_b   1.000
_cell.length_c   1.000
_cell.angle_alpha   90.00
_cell.angle_beta   90.00
_cell.angle_gamma   90.00
#
_symmetry.space_group_name_H-M   'P 1'
#
loop_
_entity.id
_entity.type
_entity.pdbx_description
1 polymer ?
#
loop_
_entity_poly.entity_id
_entity_poly.type
_entity_poly.pdbx_seq_one_letter_code
_entity_poly.pdbx_strand_id
1 'polypeptide(L)'
;MKAFQFRLDQVLKWRSSQVDVEKGRLAVALARAAELRRHINALESQLRTGALGYHGGTTGVELGVWGTFYKTTRKQIAELESQAQEAEAALTACRASLVEADRRLRLLQNLRQIRHDRWIADWNRELEAFAAESFLAKLQLEKGRARSSSG
;
A
#
# COMPACT_ATOMS: atom_id res chain seq x y z
N MET A 1 32.24 10.48 -16.96
CA MET A 1 31.94 10.03 -15.58
C MET A 1 30.65 9.22 -15.58
N LYS A 2 30.54 8.16 -14.75
CA LYS A 2 29.43 7.19 -14.81
C LYS A 2 28.27 7.60 -13.89
N ALA A 3 27.04 7.50 -14.39
CA ALA A 3 25.82 7.72 -13.60
C ALA A 3 25.66 6.67 -12.48
N PHE A 4 24.97 7.03 -11.40
CA PHE A 4 24.61 6.10 -10.33
C PHE A 4 23.77 4.94 -10.86
N GLN A 5 24.14 3.71 -10.49
CA GLN A 5 23.38 2.50 -10.82
C GLN A 5 23.18 1.67 -9.57
N PHE A 6 21.92 1.42 -9.20
CA PHE A 6 21.61 0.57 -8.06
C PHE A 6 21.41 -0.87 -8.52
N ARG A 7 22.32 -1.75 -8.11
CA ARG A 7 22.35 -3.17 -8.53
C ARG A 7 21.03 -3.94 -8.31
N LEU A 8 20.17 -3.46 -7.42
CA LEU A 8 18.88 -4.08 -7.09
C LEU A 8 17.67 -3.28 -7.61
N ASP A 9 17.85 -2.39 -8.60
CA ASP A 9 16.75 -1.59 -9.15
C ASP A 9 15.62 -2.47 -9.70
N GLN A 10 15.94 -3.57 -10.39
CA GLN A 10 14.94 -4.49 -10.89
C GLN A 10 14.16 -5.17 -9.75
N VAL A 11 14.84 -5.53 -8.66
CA VAL A 11 14.20 -6.11 -7.47
C VAL A 11 13.31 -5.08 -6.78
N LEU A 12 13.76 -3.82 -6.71
CA LEU A 12 12.96 -2.72 -6.14
C LEU A 12 11.68 -2.49 -6.94
N LYS A 13 11.77 -2.45 -8.28
CA LYS A 13 10.59 -2.36 -9.16
C LYS A 13 9.63 -3.52 -8.93
N TRP A 14 10.14 -4.74 -8.92
CA TRP A 14 9.32 -5.93 -8.66
C TRP A 14 8.64 -5.88 -7.28
N ARG A 15 9.34 -5.48 -6.22
CA ARG A 15 8.75 -5.30 -4.88
C ARG A 15 7.68 -4.22 -4.86
N SER A 16 7.86 -3.13 -5.61
CA SER A 16 6.81 -2.11 -5.77
C SER A 16 5.56 -2.72 -6.39
N SER A 17 5.70 -3.49 -7.48
CA SER A 17 4.58 -4.19 -8.10
C SER A 17 3.92 -5.19 -7.15
N GLN A 18 4.68 -5.87 -6.30
CA GLN A 18 4.10 -6.76 -5.27
C GLN A 18 3.22 -6.00 -4.27
N VAL A 19 3.66 -4.83 -3.81
CA VAL A 19 2.85 -3.98 -2.93
C VAL A 19 1.55 -3.60 -3.62
N ASP A 20 1.59 -3.25 -4.91
CA ASP A 20 0.38 -2.88 -5.66
C ASP A 20 -0.58 -4.07 -5.86
N VAL A 21 -0.05 -5.28 -6.04
CA VAL A 21 -0.87 -6.51 -6.04
C VAL A 21 -1.55 -6.72 -4.68
N GLU A 22 -0.83 -6.56 -3.57
CA GLU A 22 -1.41 -6.71 -2.22
C GLU A 22 -2.45 -5.62 -1.93
N LYS A 23 -2.26 -4.38 -2.40
CA LYS A 23 -3.29 -3.33 -2.33
C LYS A 23 -4.55 -3.73 -3.10
N GLY A 24 -4.41 -4.31 -4.29
CA GLY A 24 -5.53 -4.81 -5.08
C GLY A 24 -6.29 -5.91 -4.35
N ARG A 25 -5.58 -6.89 -3.78
CA ARG A 25 -6.18 -7.96 -2.95
C ARG A 25 -6.92 -7.40 -1.75
N LEU A 26 -6.32 -6.43 -1.05
CA LEU A 26 -6.95 -5.76 0.07
C LEU A 26 -8.25 -5.04 -0.33
N ALA A 27 -8.24 -4.34 -1.47
CA ALA A 27 -9.43 -3.65 -1.98
C ALA A 27 -10.58 -4.62 -2.29
N VAL A 28 -10.28 -5.78 -2.90
CA VAL A 28 -11.27 -6.84 -3.15
C VAL A 28 -11.82 -7.40 -1.84
N ALA A 29 -10.96 -7.72 -0.87
CA ALA A 29 -11.39 -8.23 0.43
C ALA A 29 -12.27 -7.21 1.19
N LEU A 30 -11.91 -5.93 1.16
CA LEU A 30 -12.70 -4.84 1.73
C LEU A 30 -14.09 -4.75 1.08
N ALA A 31 -14.14 -4.77 -0.25
CA ALA A 31 -15.40 -4.70 -0.98
C ALA A 31 -16.31 -5.88 -0.64
N ARG A 32 -15.76 -7.10 -0.57
CA ARG A 32 -16.52 -8.30 -0.21
C ARG A 32 -17.09 -8.23 1.21
N ALA A 33 -16.27 -7.82 2.18
CA ALA A 33 -16.73 -7.66 3.56
C ALA A 33 -17.83 -6.58 3.65
N ALA A 34 -17.68 -5.47 2.94
CA ALA A 34 -18.69 -4.41 2.91
C ALA A 34 -20.01 -4.85 2.27
N GLU A 35 -19.96 -5.61 1.17
CA GLU A 35 -21.13 -6.18 0.50
C GLU A 35 -21.94 -7.08 1.43
N LEU A 36 -21.27 -8.03 2.11
CA LEU A 36 -21.93 -8.94 3.05
C LEU A 36 -22.61 -8.19 4.21
N ARG A 37 -21.93 -7.19 4.79
CA ARG A 37 -22.54 -6.33 5.83
C ARG A 37 -23.77 -5.58 5.30
N ARG A 38 -23.71 -5.05 4.09
CA ARG A 38 -24.87 -4.36 3.48
C ARG A 38 -26.05 -5.31 3.31
N HIS A 39 -25.82 -6.54 2.87
CA HIS A 39 -26.87 -7.55 2.72
C HIS A 39 -27.50 -7.94 4.07
N ILE A 40 -26.68 -8.18 5.09
CA ILE A 40 -27.18 -8.45 6.46
C ILE A 40 -28.06 -7.29 6.93
N ASN A 41 -27.55 -6.06 6.86
CA ASN A 41 -28.28 -4.87 7.30
C ASN A 41 -29.61 -4.68 6.55
N ALA A 42 -29.64 -5.00 5.25
CA ALA A 42 -30.85 -4.93 4.44
C ALA A 42 -31.90 -5.95 4.91
N LEU A 43 -31.52 -7.21 5.11
CA LEU A 43 -32.42 -8.27 5.61
C LEU A 43 -32.91 -7.96 7.03
N GLU A 44 -32.05 -7.47 7.91
CA GLU A 44 -32.47 -7.03 9.24
C GLU A 44 -33.46 -5.87 9.18
N SER A 45 -33.23 -4.91 8.29
CA SER A 45 -34.14 -3.80 8.07
C SER A 45 -35.52 -4.30 7.60
N GLN A 46 -35.54 -5.25 6.65
CA GLN A 46 -36.77 -5.89 6.19
C GLN A 46 -37.52 -6.60 7.33
N LEU A 47 -36.80 -7.33 8.21
CA LEU A 47 -37.40 -7.95 9.38
C LEU A 47 -38.00 -6.91 10.35
N ARG A 48 -37.29 -5.80 10.60
CA ARG A 48 -37.76 -4.71 11.47
C ARG A 48 -39.00 -4.02 10.88
N THR A 49 -38.96 -3.64 9.61
CA THR A 49 -40.08 -2.96 8.94
C THR A 49 -41.30 -3.88 8.81
N GLY A 50 -41.09 -5.15 8.44
CA GLY A 50 -42.19 -6.11 8.34
C GLY A 50 -42.89 -6.36 9.67
N ALA A 51 -42.15 -6.37 10.79
CA ALA A 51 -42.74 -6.50 12.13
C ALA A 51 -43.64 -5.30 12.50
N LEU A 52 -43.31 -4.09 12.04
CA LEU A 52 -44.09 -2.87 12.31
C LEU A 52 -45.41 -2.79 11.53
N GLY A 53 -45.54 -3.54 10.41
CA GLY A 53 -46.73 -3.54 9.57
C GLY A 53 -47.91 -4.35 10.12
N TYR A 54 -47.71 -5.11 11.20
CA TYR A 54 -48.76 -5.93 11.81
C TYR A 54 -49.37 -5.22 13.03
N HIS A 55 -50.42 -4.43 12.78
CA HIS A 55 -51.24 -3.79 13.82
C HIS A 55 -52.73 -4.08 13.60
N GLY A 56 -53.43 -4.47 14.67
CA GLY A 56 -54.90 -4.53 14.81
C GLY A 56 -55.70 -4.96 13.58
N GLY A 57 -55.89 -6.28 13.38
CA GLY A 57 -56.73 -6.84 12.30
C GLY A 57 -56.07 -7.96 11.50
N THR A 58 -54.83 -8.34 11.84
CA THR A 58 -54.07 -9.37 11.15
C THR A 58 -54.72 -10.75 11.28
N THR A 59 -54.90 -11.44 10.14
CA THR A 59 -55.47 -12.78 10.10
C THR A 59 -54.43 -13.83 10.51
N GLY A 60 -54.85 -14.95 11.10
CA GLY A 60 -53.93 -16.05 11.47
C GLY A 60 -53.08 -16.59 10.30
N VAL A 61 -53.59 -16.50 9.06
CA VAL A 61 -52.86 -16.85 7.84
C VAL A 61 -51.69 -15.90 7.58
N GLU A 62 -51.88 -14.59 7.76
CA GLU A 62 -50.84 -13.58 7.56
C GLU A 62 -49.72 -13.71 8.59
N LEU A 63 -50.07 -14.05 9.84
CA LEU A 63 -49.10 -14.39 10.88
C LEU A 63 -48.31 -15.66 10.56
N GLY A 64 -48.95 -16.67 9.96
CA GLY A 64 -48.29 -17.89 9.50
C GLY A 64 -47.26 -17.61 8.41
N VAL A 65 -47.64 -16.83 7.39
CA VAL A 65 -46.74 -16.41 6.31
C VAL A 65 -45.57 -15.60 6.87
N TRP A 66 -45.83 -14.63 7.76
CA TRP A 66 -44.78 -13.87 8.43
C TRP A 66 -43.82 -14.75 9.23
N GLY A 67 -44.34 -15.71 9.99
CA GLY A 67 -43.52 -16.65 10.76
C GLY A 67 -42.59 -17.49 9.89
N THR A 68 -43.05 -17.91 8.70
CA THR A 68 -42.17 -18.61 7.73
C THR A 68 -41.11 -17.69 7.16
N PHE A 69 -41.48 -16.48 6.73
CA PHE A 69 -40.55 -15.46 6.23
C PHE A 69 -39.49 -15.06 7.27
N TYR A 70 -39.89 -14.91 8.53
CA TYR A 70 -38.99 -14.60 9.63
C TYR A 70 -37.93 -15.69 9.81
N LYS A 71 -38.37 -16.96 9.84
CA LYS A 71 -37.47 -18.11 10.02
C LYS A 71 -36.48 -18.25 8.86
N THR A 72 -36.96 -18.13 7.62
CA THR A 72 -36.09 -18.23 6.44
C THR A 72 -35.09 -17.09 6.37
N THR A 73 -35.53 -15.86 6.59
CA THR A 73 -34.66 -14.66 6.60
C THR A 73 -33.63 -14.73 7.72
N ARG A 74 -34.01 -15.20 8.92
CA ARG A 74 -33.06 -15.41 10.03
C ARG A 74 -31.99 -16.44 9.70
N LYS A 75 -32.36 -17.55 9.05
CA LYS A 75 -31.40 -18.55 8.59
C LYS A 75 -30.43 -17.95 7.56
N GLN A 76 -30.94 -17.14 6.63
CA GLN A 76 -30.10 -16.44 5.65
C GLN A 76 -29.15 -15.43 6.29
N ILE A 77 -29.60 -14.67 7.29
CA ILE A 77 -28.74 -13.76 8.05
C ILE A 77 -27.60 -14.53 8.73
N ALA A 78 -27.90 -15.63 9.41
CA ALA A 78 -26.88 -16.44 10.09
C ALA A 78 -25.81 -16.99 9.12
N GLU A 79 -26.24 -17.43 7.93
CA GLU A 79 -25.33 -17.86 6.85
C GLU A 79 -24.43 -16.71 6.37
N LEU A 80 -25.02 -15.53 6.13
CA LEU A 80 -24.27 -14.35 5.71
C LEU A 80 -23.32 -13.84 6.80
N GLU A 81 -23.69 -13.96 8.07
CA GLU A 81 -22.82 -13.62 9.21
C GLU A 81 -21.59 -14.52 9.26
N SER A 82 -21.75 -15.83 9.02
CA SER A 82 -20.61 -16.76 8.90
C SER A 82 -19.67 -16.34 7.76
N GLN A 83 -20.23 -16.06 6.59
CA GLN A 83 -19.45 -15.58 5.43
C GLN A 83 -18.78 -14.23 5.70
N ALA A 84 -19.42 -13.34 6.46
CA ALA A 84 -18.85 -12.05 6.83
C ALA A 84 -17.67 -12.20 7.80
N GLN A 85 -17.73 -13.16 8.72
CA GLN A 85 -16.62 -13.49 9.61
C GLN A 85 -15.41 -14.03 8.82
N GLU A 86 -15.65 -14.94 7.88
CA GLU A 86 -14.60 -15.45 6.99
C GLU A 86 -13.98 -14.33 6.14
N ALA A 87 -14.81 -13.44 5.59
CA ALA A 87 -14.35 -12.29 4.82
C ALA A 87 -13.51 -11.31 5.65
N GLU A 88 -13.84 -11.11 6.92
CA GLU A 88 -13.04 -10.31 7.86
C GLU A 88 -11.71 -10.95 8.23
N ALA A 89 -11.68 -12.27 8.41
CA ALA A 89 -10.45 -13.01 8.62
C ALA A 89 -9.52 -12.88 7.40
N ALA A 90 -10.07 -13.04 6.19
CA ALA A 90 -9.34 -12.83 4.94
C ALA A 90 -8.84 -11.38 4.81
N LEU A 91 -9.67 -10.39 5.14
CA LEU A 91 -9.29 -8.98 5.16
C LEU A 91 -8.09 -8.72 6.08
N THR A 92 -8.10 -9.30 7.27
CA THR A 92 -7.02 -9.19 8.24
C THR A 92 -5.72 -9.81 7.72
N ALA A 93 -5.81 -10.98 7.07
CA ALA A 93 -4.66 -11.62 6.44
C ALA A 93 -4.08 -10.80 5.27
N CYS A 94 -4.93 -10.19 4.44
CA CYS A 94 -4.51 -9.28 3.38
C CYS A 94 -3.82 -8.02 3.93
N ARG A 95 -4.33 -7.44 5.02
CA ARG A 95 -3.68 -6.30 5.70
C ARG A 95 -2.28 -6.66 6.19
N ALA A 96 -2.12 -7.79 6.86
CA ALA A 96 -0.82 -8.25 7.33
C ALA A 96 0.16 -8.48 6.17
N SER A 97 -0.31 -9.08 5.08
CA SER A 97 0.49 -9.32 3.87
C SER A 97 0.96 -8.02 3.22
N LEU A 98 0.09 -7.00 3.14
CA LEU A 98 0.43 -5.68 2.62
C LEU A 98 1.49 -4.98 3.48
N VAL A 99 1.36 -5.04 4.81
CA VAL A 99 2.34 -4.45 5.74
C VAL A 99 3.73 -5.07 5.53
N GLU A 100 3.80 -6.39 5.43
CA GLU A 100 5.06 -7.09 5.19
C GLU A 100 5.66 -6.79 3.81
N ALA A 101 4.82 -6.68 2.78
CA ALA A 101 5.27 -6.26 1.45
C ALA A 101 5.84 -4.83 1.47
N ASP A 102 5.16 -3.89 2.12
CA ASP A 102 5.60 -2.49 2.26
C ASP A 102 6.90 -2.39 3.05
N ARG A 103 7.02 -3.13 4.15
CA ARG A 103 8.26 -3.19 4.96
C ARG A 103 9.46 -3.64 4.13
N ARG A 104 9.29 -4.68 3.32
CA ARG A 104 10.35 -5.20 2.42
C ARG A 104 10.73 -4.20 1.34
N LEU A 105 9.75 -3.47 0.79
CA LEU A 105 10.01 -2.42 -0.19
C LEU A 105 10.80 -1.25 0.45
N ARG A 106 10.38 -0.78 1.63
CA ARG A 106 11.06 0.30 2.36
C ARG A 106 12.52 -0.03 2.66
N LEU A 107 12.82 -1.27 3.03
CA LEU A 107 14.19 -1.70 3.28
C LEU A 107 15.08 -1.54 2.02
N LEU A 108 14.57 -1.88 0.84
CA LEU A 108 15.31 -1.71 -0.41
C LEU A 108 15.44 -0.23 -0.81
N GLN A 109 14.41 0.58 -0.58
CA GLN A 109 14.45 2.02 -0.82
C GLN A 109 15.51 2.69 0.06
N ASN A 110 15.54 2.35 1.36
CA ASN A 110 16.55 2.86 2.29
C ASN A 110 17.96 2.44 1.86
N LEU A 111 18.15 1.18 1.45
CA LEU A 111 19.44 0.70 0.95
C LEU A 111 19.88 1.46 -0.32
N ARG A 112 18.95 1.73 -1.23
CA ARG A 112 19.22 2.52 -2.43
C ARG A 112 19.63 3.94 -2.06
N GLN A 113 18.91 4.58 -1.13
CA GLN A 113 19.20 5.92 -0.68
C GLN A 113 20.60 6.02 -0.06
N ILE A 114 20.94 5.14 0.88
CA ILE A 114 22.27 5.11 1.52
C ILE A 114 23.38 4.97 0.48
N ARG A 115 23.21 4.10 -0.53
CA ARG A 115 24.20 3.94 -1.60
C ARG A 115 24.30 5.16 -2.51
N HIS A 116 23.18 5.81 -2.77
CA HIS A 116 23.14 7.03 -3.56
C HIS A 116 23.86 8.18 -2.85
N ASP A 117 23.60 8.36 -1.56
CA ASP A 117 24.25 9.40 -0.75
C ASP A 117 25.76 9.20 -0.69
N ARG A 118 26.20 7.94 -0.54
CA ARG A 118 27.63 7.60 -0.62
C ARG A 118 28.23 7.92 -1.98
N TRP A 119 27.54 7.57 -3.07
CA TRP A 119 28.00 7.89 -4.42
C TRP A 119 28.13 9.40 -4.65
N ILE A 120 27.18 10.20 -4.15
CA ILE A 120 27.28 11.68 -4.19
C ILE A 120 28.47 12.18 -3.40
N ALA A 121 28.72 11.64 -2.20
CA ALA A 121 29.84 12.06 -1.37
C ALA A 121 31.20 11.76 -2.05
N ASP A 122 31.35 10.56 -2.59
CA ASP A 122 32.56 10.16 -3.33
C ASP A 122 32.74 11.04 -4.58
N TRP A 123 31.65 11.30 -5.30
CA TRP A 123 31.63 12.20 -6.46
C TRP A 123 32.08 13.62 -6.13
N ASN A 124 31.51 14.22 -5.08
CA ASN A 124 31.85 15.58 -4.67
C ASN A 124 33.32 15.68 -4.28
N ARG A 125 33.84 14.64 -3.61
CA ARG A 125 35.26 14.58 -3.24
C ARG A 125 36.18 14.50 -4.46
N GLU A 126 35.83 13.70 -5.47
CA GLU A 126 36.58 13.65 -6.74
C GLU A 126 36.55 15.00 -7.47
N LEU A 127 35.39 15.67 -7.48
CA LEU A 127 35.22 16.98 -8.10
C LEU A 127 36.04 18.06 -7.40
N GLU A 128 36.03 18.08 -6.06
CA GLU A 128 36.85 18.99 -5.25
C GLU A 128 38.35 18.76 -5.48
N ALA A 129 38.80 17.50 -5.53
CA ALA A 129 40.19 17.17 -5.83
C ALA A 129 40.60 17.66 -7.22
N PHE A 130 39.77 17.42 -8.24
CA PHE A 130 40.01 17.89 -9.60
C PHE A 130 40.07 19.42 -9.70
N ALA A 131 39.19 20.13 -8.97
CA ALA A 131 39.21 21.58 -8.92
C ALA A 131 40.48 22.12 -8.25
N ALA A 132 40.93 21.50 -7.16
CA ALA A 132 42.17 21.88 -6.47
C ALA A 132 43.40 21.66 -7.35
N GLU A 133 43.49 20.51 -8.04
CA GLU A 133 44.57 20.22 -9.01
C GLU A 133 44.60 21.25 -10.15
N SER A 134 43.42 21.56 -10.72
CA SER A 134 43.29 22.54 -11.79
C SER A 134 43.72 23.94 -11.34
N PHE A 135 43.35 24.34 -10.12
CA PHE A 135 43.75 25.61 -9.53
C PHE A 135 45.27 25.70 -9.31
N LEU A 136 45.88 24.64 -8.75
CA LEU A 136 47.32 24.57 -8.54
C LEU A 136 48.09 24.61 -9.86
N ALA A 137 47.64 23.88 -10.88
CA ALA A 137 48.25 23.91 -12.21
C ALA A 137 48.23 25.32 -12.82
N LYS A 138 47.11 26.04 -12.68
CA LYS A 138 47.00 27.44 -13.13
C LYS A 138 47.96 28.36 -12.39
N LEU A 139 48.06 28.24 -11.07
CA LEU A 139 48.97 29.05 -10.25
C LEU A 139 50.44 28.79 -10.60
N GLN A 140 50.81 27.54 -10.90
CA GLN A 140 52.16 27.17 -11.35
C GLN A 140 52.50 27.79 -12.71
N LEU A 141 51.55 27.78 -13.66
CA LEU A 141 51.71 28.43 -14.97
C LEU A 141 51.91 29.94 -14.83
N GLU A 142 51.15 30.60 -13.96
CA GLU A 142 51.28 32.04 -13.70
C GLU A 142 52.64 32.39 -13.06
N LYS A 143 53.10 31.59 -12.09
CA LYS A 143 54.44 31.75 -11.48
C LYS A 143 55.58 31.51 -12.48
N GLY A 144 55.42 30.57 -13.41
CA GLY A 144 56.38 30.33 -14.49
C GLY A 144 56.51 31.52 -15.43
N ARG A 145 55.38 32.11 -15.83
CA ARG A 145 55.33 33.31 -16.69
C ARG A 145 55.98 34.54 -16.06
N ALA A 146 55.76 34.76 -14.76
CA ALA A 146 56.35 35.87 -14.03
C ALA A 146 57.89 35.77 -13.92
N ARG A 147 58.45 34.55 -13.88
CA ARG A 147 59.91 34.36 -13.87
C ARG A 147 60.56 34.56 -15.23
N SER A 148 59.84 34.28 -16.31
CA SER A 148 60.35 34.48 -17.68
C SER A 148 60.31 35.94 -18.17
N SER A 149 59.61 36.85 -17.49
CA SER A 149 59.54 38.27 -17.85
C SER A 149 60.50 39.17 -17.06
N SER A 150 61.32 38.61 -16.18
CA SER A 150 62.24 39.35 -15.30
C SER A 150 63.72 38.99 -15.50
N GLY A 151 64.04 38.25 -16.56
CA GLY A 151 65.40 38.02 -17.06
C GLY A 151 65.52 38.54 -18.48
#